data_AF-A0A661IZ50-F1
#
_entry.id   AF-A0A661IZ50-F1
#
_cell.length_a   1.000
_cell.length_b   1.000
_cell.length_c   1.000
_cell.angle_alpha   90.00
_cell.angle_beta   90.00
_cell.angle_gamma   90.00
#
_symmetry.space_group_name_H-M   'P 1'
#
loop_
_entity.id
_entity.type
_entity.pdbx_description
1 polymer ?
#
loop_
_entity_poly.entity_id
_entity_poly.type
_entity_poly.pdbx_seq_one_letter_code
_entity_poly.pdbx_strand_id
1 'polypeptide(L)'
;PLFLVSNLLLINQFPDLEPDRESGRYHIPIMIGRKRSSYLYGAIALSAYFWVVLAWAGGLLPGAALIALIPFPLALVTIKGVLRYAEEMDRLLPFLGKNVLYTLLTPLLLGIGLLVAA
;
A
#
# COMPACT_ATOMS: atom_id res chain seq x y z
N PRO A 1 -1.85 9.56 -3.63
CA PRO A 1 -2.04 8.64 -4.78
C PRO A 1 -0.81 7.79 -5.10
N LEU A 2 0.37 8.41 -5.29
CA LEU A 2 1.61 7.73 -5.74
C LEU A 2 1.91 6.43 -4.97
N PHE A 3 2.21 6.52 -3.68
CA PHE A 3 2.59 5.35 -2.88
C PHE A 3 1.50 4.28 -2.82
N LEU A 4 0.24 4.66 -2.58
CA LEU A 4 -0.86 3.71 -2.40
C LEU A 4 -1.17 2.94 -3.70
N VAL A 5 -1.25 3.63 -4.84
CA VAL A 5 -1.52 2.99 -6.14
C VAL A 5 -0.33 2.15 -6.58
N SER A 6 0.91 2.63 -6.41
CA SER A 6 2.10 1.81 -6.67
C SER A 6 2.09 0.53 -5.84
N ASN A 7 1.66 0.59 -4.58
CA ASN A 7 1.59 -0.57 -3.72
C ASN A 7 0.47 -1.54 -4.11
N LEU A 8 -0.66 -1.00 -4.58
CA LEU A 8 -1.78 -1.78 -5.13
C LEU A 8 -1.36 -2.55 -6.39
N LEU A 9 -0.63 -1.89 -7.30
CA LEU A 9 -0.10 -2.55 -8.48
C LEU A 9 0.94 -3.62 -8.10
N LEU A 10 1.84 -3.31 -7.16
CA LEU A 10 2.88 -4.24 -6.73
C LEU A 10 2.31 -5.52 -6.10
N ILE A 11 1.33 -5.41 -5.21
CA ILE A 11 0.75 -6.61 -4.56
C ILE A 11 -0.07 -7.45 -5.54
N ASN A 12 -0.72 -6.81 -6.53
CA ASN A 12 -1.45 -7.52 -7.58
C ASN A 12 -0.53 -8.31 -8.53
N GLN A 13 0.77 -8.00 -8.59
CA GLN A 13 1.74 -8.79 -9.34
C GLN A 13 2.15 -10.10 -8.65
N PHE A 14 1.73 -10.37 -7.40
CA PHE A 14 2.11 -11.60 -6.70
C PHE A 14 1.38 -12.85 -7.23
N PRO A 15 0.05 -12.82 -7.43
CA PRO A 15 -0.68 -13.89 -8.11
C PRO A 15 -0.24 -14.07 -9.58
N ASP A 16 0.04 -12.98 -10.29
CA ASP A 16 0.20 -12.99 -11.76
C ASP A 16 1.59 -13.41 -12.26
N LEU A 17 2.45 -13.91 -11.36
CA LEU A 17 3.86 -14.19 -11.62
C LEU A 17 4.11 -15.24 -12.72
N GLU A 18 3.34 -16.31 -12.76
CA GLU A 18 3.49 -17.41 -13.72
C GLU A 18 2.97 -16.98 -15.12
N PRO A 19 1.74 -16.45 -15.26
CA PRO A 19 1.24 -15.94 -16.54
C PRO A 19 2.07 -14.77 -17.11
N ASP A 20 2.53 -13.84 -16.26
CA ASP A 20 3.33 -12.70 -16.73
C ASP A 20 4.72 -13.13 -17.22
N ARG A 21 5.31 -14.16 -16.60
CA ARG A 21 6.60 -14.71 -17.05
C ARG A 21 6.48 -15.39 -18.42
N GLU A 22 5.40 -16.11 -18.66
CA GLU A 22 5.14 -16.76 -19.96
C GLU A 22 4.87 -15.76 -21.08
N SER A 23 4.32 -14.58 -20.76
CA SER A 23 4.08 -13.48 -21.70
C SER A 23 5.29 -12.55 -21.91
N GLY A 24 6.44 -12.85 -21.31
CA GLY A 24 7.68 -12.07 -21.47
C GLY A 24 7.69 -10.74 -20.71
N ARG A 25 6.82 -10.55 -19.71
CA ARG A 25 6.81 -9.37 -18.85
C ARG A 25 7.83 -9.52 -17.72
N TYR A 26 8.54 -8.45 -17.41
CA TYR A 26 9.53 -8.41 -16.32
C TYR A 26 9.07 -7.44 -15.23
N HIS A 27 8.22 -7.92 -14.33
CA HIS A 27 7.77 -7.17 -13.16
C HIS A 27 8.70 -7.34 -11.97
N ILE A 28 8.60 -6.45 -10.98
CA ILE A 28 9.46 -6.46 -9.79
C ILE A 28 9.46 -7.86 -9.12
N PRO A 29 8.31 -8.50 -8.85
CA PRO A 29 8.30 -9.84 -8.26
C PRO A 29 8.98 -10.92 -9.12
N ILE A 30 9.07 -10.75 -10.45
CA ILE A 30 9.79 -11.65 -11.37
C ILE A 30 11.30 -11.46 -11.20
N MET A 31 11.76 -10.21 -11.07
CA MET A 31 13.18 -9.88 -11.01
C MET A 31 13.82 -10.15 -9.65
N ILE A 32 13.12 -9.80 -8.55
CA ILE A 32 13.70 -9.88 -7.18
C ILE A 32 13.03 -10.94 -6.30
N GLY A 33 11.99 -11.62 -6.80
CA GLY A 33 11.24 -12.65 -6.08
C GLY A 33 10.19 -12.08 -5.12
N ARG A 34 9.16 -12.89 -4.82
CA ARG A 34 8.02 -12.56 -3.94
C ARG A 34 8.49 -12.04 -2.57
N LYS A 35 9.48 -12.70 -1.96
CA LYS A 35 9.96 -12.31 -0.64
C LYS A 35 10.57 -10.90 -0.63
N ARG A 36 11.45 -10.56 -1.58
CA ARG A 36 12.04 -9.21 -1.63
C ARG A 36 11.00 -8.15 -1.98
N SER A 37 10.07 -8.47 -2.88
CA SER A 37 8.94 -7.61 -3.20
C SER A 37 8.05 -7.33 -1.99
N SER A 38 7.92 -8.26 -1.04
CA SER A 38 7.14 -8.01 0.19
C SER A 38 7.78 -6.97 1.11
N TYR A 39 9.11 -6.90 1.17
CA TYR A 39 9.81 -5.82 1.89
C TYR A 39 9.61 -4.48 1.20
N LEU A 40 9.72 -4.43 -0.14
CA LEU A 40 9.43 -3.23 -0.92
C LEU A 40 7.98 -2.75 -0.71
N TYR A 41 7.03 -3.68 -0.73
CA TYR A 41 5.62 -3.39 -0.43
C TYR A 41 5.45 -2.74 0.93
N GLY A 42 6.12 -3.28 1.96
CA GLY A 42 6.10 -2.72 3.30
C GLY A 42 6.66 -1.29 3.35
N ALA A 43 7.81 -1.06 2.70
CA ALA A 43 8.43 0.25 2.64
C ALA A 43 7.52 1.29 1.96
N ILE A 44 6.98 0.98 0.78
CA ILE A 44 6.07 1.86 0.04
C ILE A 44 4.80 2.16 0.84
N ALA A 45 4.20 1.16 1.49
CA ALA A 45 3.03 1.34 2.33
C ALA A 45 3.29 2.36 3.46
N LEU A 46 4.41 2.20 4.17
CA LEU A 46 4.78 3.10 5.28
C LEU A 46 5.10 4.52 4.78
N SER A 47 5.73 4.65 3.61
CA SER A 47 5.99 5.95 2.99
C SER A 47 4.73 6.77 2.74
N ALA A 48 3.59 6.11 2.44
CA ALA A 48 2.31 6.79 2.25
C ALA A 48 1.87 7.56 3.51
N TYR A 49 1.94 6.91 4.67
CA TYR A 49 1.54 7.51 5.96
C TYR A 49 2.59 8.47 6.49
N PHE A 50 3.88 8.14 6.32
CA PHE A 50 4.97 9.05 6.65
C PHE A 50 4.85 10.39 5.92
N TRP A 51 4.47 10.36 4.63
CA TRP A 51 4.28 11.57 3.85
C TRP A 51 3.16 12.48 4.38
N VAL A 52 2.03 11.90 4.84
CA VAL A 52 0.94 12.68 5.46
C VAL A 52 1.43 13.40 6.72
N VAL A 53 2.16 12.69 7.58
CA VAL A 53 2.72 13.27 8.82
C VAL A 53 3.74 14.36 8.50
N LEU A 54 4.62 14.14 7.53
CA LEU A 54 5.64 15.11 7.12
C LEU A 54 5.01 16.38 6.55
N ALA A 55 4.00 16.25 5.69
CA ALA A 55 3.31 17.38 5.10
C ALA A 55 2.54 18.20 6.15
N TRP A 56 1.92 17.55 7.14
CA TRP A 56 1.33 18.24 8.29
C TRP A 56 2.39 18.94 9.14
N ALA A 57 3.49 18.26 9.48
CA ALA A 57 4.57 18.83 10.30
C ALA A 57 5.27 20.02 9.59
N GLY A 58 5.33 20.02 8.27
CA GLY A 58 5.81 21.12 7.44
C GLY A 58 4.81 22.25 7.22
N GLY A 59 3.61 22.19 7.82
CA GLY A 59 2.57 23.22 7.69
C GLY A 59 1.82 23.22 6.34
N LEU A 60 1.98 22.18 5.52
CA LEU A 60 1.32 22.06 4.20
C LEU A 60 -0.09 21.48 4.30
N LEU A 61 -0.42 20.79 5.40
CA LEU A 61 -1.72 20.20 5.65
C LEU A 61 -2.33 20.70 6.96
N PRO A 62 -3.64 20.98 7.00
CA PRO A 62 -4.33 21.31 8.25
C PRO A 62 -4.38 20.09 9.18
N GLY A 63 -4.57 20.32 10.49
CA GLY A 63 -4.67 19.23 11.47
C GLY A 63 -5.80 18.23 11.16
N ALA A 64 -6.90 18.69 10.58
CA ALA A 64 -8.01 17.83 10.14
C ALA A 64 -7.58 16.79 9.09
N ALA A 65 -6.53 17.03 8.30
CA ALA A 65 -6.01 16.06 7.32
C ALA A 65 -5.43 14.79 7.97
N LEU A 66 -5.08 14.84 9.27
CA LEU A 66 -4.52 13.69 9.99
C LEU A 66 -5.53 12.54 10.17
N ILE A 67 -6.82 12.75 9.93
CA ILE A 67 -7.80 11.66 9.88
C ILE A 67 -7.46 10.64 8.78
N ALA A 68 -6.66 11.02 7.77
CA ALA A 68 -6.11 10.09 6.78
C ALA A 68 -5.22 9.00 7.38
N LEU A 69 -4.79 9.14 8.64
CA LEU A 69 -4.02 8.12 9.36
C LEU A 69 -4.91 7.00 9.97
N ILE A 70 -6.24 7.15 9.98
CA ILE A 70 -7.17 6.14 10.52
C ILE A 70 -6.98 4.74 9.90
N PRO A 71 -6.74 4.57 8.58
CA PRO A 71 -6.51 3.26 7.99
C PRO A 71 -5.12 2.66 8.29
N PHE A 72 -4.22 3.38 8.99
CA PHE A 72 -2.86 2.94 9.25
C PHE A 72 -2.75 1.59 10.00
N PRO A 73 -3.55 1.29 11.04
CA PRO A 73 -3.52 -0.02 11.69
C PRO A 73 -3.86 -1.17 10.71
N LEU A 74 -4.80 -0.94 9.79
CA LEU A 74 -5.12 -1.90 8.74
C LEU A 74 -3.94 -2.09 7.77
N ALA A 75 -3.25 -1.02 7.40
CA ALA A 75 -2.03 -1.12 6.61
C ALA A 75 -0.94 -1.93 7.33
N LEU A 76 -0.72 -1.72 8.63
CA LEU A 76 0.25 -2.50 9.42
C LEU A 76 -0.10 -3.99 9.47
N VAL A 77 -1.38 -4.34 9.67
CA VAL A 77 -1.84 -5.73 9.62
C VAL A 77 -1.60 -6.32 8.22
N THR A 78 -1.83 -5.52 7.17
CA THR A 78 -1.63 -5.95 5.79
C THR A 78 -0.15 -6.18 5.48
N ILE A 79 0.73 -5.27 5.87
CA ILE A 79 2.18 -5.41 5.72
C ILE A 79 2.68 -6.67 6.43
N LYS A 80 2.26 -6.90 7.69
CA LYS A 80 2.64 -8.12 8.43
C LYS A 80 2.19 -9.39 7.72
N GLY A 81 0.97 -9.38 7.16
CA GLY A 81 0.45 -10.48 6.36
C GLY A 81 1.27 -10.74 5.10
N VAL A 82 1.51 -9.69 4.31
CA VAL A 82 2.27 -9.76 3.05
C VAL A 82 3.71 -10.22 3.29
N LEU A 83 4.37 -9.73 4.34
CA LEU A 83 5.72 -10.17 4.72
C LEU A 83 5.77 -11.65 5.13
N ARG A 84 4.71 -12.15 5.77
CA ARG A 84 4.64 -13.53 6.26
C ARG A 84 4.26 -14.52 5.17
N TYR A 85 3.28 -14.17 4.35
CA TYR A 85 2.64 -15.08 3.39
C TYR A 85 3.00 -14.76 1.94
N ALA A 86 4.11 -14.04 1.70
CA ALA A 86 4.56 -13.64 0.37
C ALA A 86 4.63 -14.81 -0.63
N GLU A 87 4.93 -16.02 -0.16
CA GLU A 87 5.11 -17.24 -0.97
C GLU A 87 3.92 -18.21 -0.89
N GLU A 88 2.95 -17.95 0.00
CA GLU A 88 1.77 -18.79 0.24
C GLU A 88 0.53 -18.10 -0.33
N MET A 89 0.26 -18.27 -1.62
CA MET A 89 -0.74 -17.46 -2.34
C MET A 89 -2.15 -17.50 -1.74
N ASP A 90 -2.62 -18.68 -1.32
CA ASP A 90 -3.94 -18.84 -0.69
C ASP A 90 -4.08 -17.99 0.58
N ARG A 91 -2.99 -17.82 1.32
CA ARG A 91 -2.94 -16.99 2.54
C ARG A 91 -2.70 -15.52 2.24
N LEU A 92 -2.17 -15.19 1.07
CA LEU A 92 -1.94 -13.81 0.63
C LEU A 92 -3.22 -13.13 0.14
N LEU A 93 -4.16 -13.88 -0.46
CA LEU A 93 -5.40 -13.37 -1.06
C LEU A 93 -6.18 -12.38 -0.17
N PRO A 94 -6.42 -12.64 1.13
CA PRO A 94 -7.13 -11.68 1.98
C PRO A 94 -6.43 -10.31 2.12
N PHE A 95 -5.11 -10.28 1.95
CA PHE A 95 -4.31 -9.06 2.08
C PHE A 95 -4.34 -8.18 0.84
N LEU A 96 -4.64 -8.74 -0.35
CA LEU A 96 -4.93 -7.95 -1.55
C LEU A 96 -6.18 -7.10 -1.33
N GLY A 97 -7.27 -7.69 -0.80
CA GLY A 97 -8.50 -6.96 -0.48
C GLY A 97 -8.29 -5.88 0.59
N LYS A 98 -7.52 -6.17 1.63
CA LYS A 98 -7.16 -5.16 2.65
C LYS A 98 -6.33 -4.02 2.09
N ASN A 99 -5.44 -4.30 1.13
CA ASN A 99 -4.68 -3.28 0.43
C ASN A 99 -5.59 -2.35 -0.39
N VAL A 100 -6.57 -2.89 -1.11
CA VAL A 100 -7.60 -2.07 -1.78
C VAL A 100 -8.30 -1.17 -0.79
N LEU A 101 -8.73 -1.73 0.35
CA LEU A 101 -9.48 -0.99 1.37
C LEU A 101 -8.69 0.22 1.90
N TYR A 102 -7.45 0.04 2.36
CA TYR A 102 -6.67 1.19 2.85
C TYR A 102 -6.23 2.13 1.72
N THR A 103 -6.07 1.63 0.49
CA THR A 103 -5.75 2.44 -0.69
C THR A 103 -6.88 3.42 -1.05
N LEU A 104 -8.14 3.02 -0.85
CA LEU A 104 -9.31 3.87 -1.09
C LEU A 104 -9.65 4.76 0.11
N LEU A 105 -9.61 4.21 1.33
CA LEU A 105 -9.98 4.95 2.55
C LEU A 105 -9.02 6.11 2.84
N THR A 106 -7.71 5.93 2.63
CA THR A 106 -6.71 6.95 2.95
C THR A 106 -6.92 8.26 2.16
N PRO A 107 -7.01 8.26 0.81
CA PRO A 107 -7.27 9.49 0.05
C PRO A 107 -8.68 10.04 0.26
N LEU A 108 -9.69 9.19 0.50
CA LEU A 108 -11.04 9.63 0.85
C LEU A 108 -11.03 10.46 2.14
N LEU A 109 -10.43 9.92 3.20
CA LEU A 109 -10.32 10.59 4.49
C LEU A 109 -9.43 11.82 4.42
N LEU A 110 -8.35 11.78 3.63
CA LEU A 110 -7.55 12.97 3.36
C LEU A 110 -8.39 14.07 2.70
N GLY A 111 -9.18 13.74 1.69
CA GLY A 111 -10.07 14.68 1.01
C GLY A 111 -11.11 15.28 1.96
N ILE A 112 -11.74 14.45 2.81
CA ILE A 112 -12.66 14.93 3.84
C ILE A 112 -11.96 15.89 4.80
N GLY A 113 -10.77 15.54 5.28
CA GLY A 113 -10.00 16.37 6.21
C GLY A 113 -9.61 17.73 5.60
N LEU A 114 -9.33 17.77 4.30
CA LEU A 114 -9.08 19.02 3.58
C LEU A 114 -10.35 19.86 3.43
N LEU A 115 -11.49 19.25 3.10
CA LEU A 115 -12.77 19.96 2.94
C LEU A 115 -13.30 20.53 4.26
N VAL A 116 -13.08 19.86 5.39
CA VAL A 116 -13.50 20.33 6.72
C VAL A 116 -12.65 21.52 7.20
N ALA A 117 -11.41 21.63 6.71
CA ALA A 117 -10.49 22.70 7.07
C ALA A 117 -10.49 23.89 6.09
N ALA A 118 -11.26 23.79 5.00
CA ALA A 118 -11.47 24.85 4.01
C ALA A 118 -12.59 25.80 4.46
#